data_AF-A0A5N5NXP0-F1
#
_entry.id   AF-A0A5N5NXP0-F1
#
_cell.length_a   1.000
_cell.length_b   1.000
_cell.length_c   1.000
_cell.angle_alpha   90.00
_cell.angle_beta   90.00
_cell.angle_gamma   90.00
#
_symmetry.space_group_name_H-M   'P 1'
#
loop_
_entity.id
_entity.type
_entity.pdbx_description
1 polymer ?
#
loop_
_entity_poly.entity_id
_entity_poly.type
_entity_poly.pdbx_seq_one_letter_code
_entity_poly.pdbx_strand_id
1 'polypeptide(L)'
;MRYLTALSRLKAAQPQPTLFETLLRISSRTLLINSQRLHHICPLHTTTSRLSASQPQPQPQEQTPPEQQPPQEEEQPPKPQLLIYPTPKTPSSHHDLPSFLSHAARTSLPPKSTVYIGTHYEYTVLSSLSTHGFSLCRVGGASDHGIDLLGTWSLPSLRHPLRVVVQCKALASPRPASVRELEGAFVGAPTGWRRGEGLEGSNVVGLLVAPGPSTKGVRDAIGRSRWPMGFVSCDQETGAVRQFIWNQAAVREGLEGVGVAFRHDESGGEPRLVLTWKGRPIAGVGKGEAGE
;
A
#
# COMPACT_ATOMS: atom_id res chain seq x y z
N MET A 1 18.95 32.28 -64.40
CA MET A 1 18.69 32.68 -62.99
C MET A 1 19.02 31.45 -62.12
N ARG A 2 20.25 31.13 -61.71
CA ARG A 2 21.18 31.81 -60.77
C ARG A 2 20.44 32.16 -59.45
N TYR A 3 20.69 31.61 -58.25
CA TYR A 3 21.93 31.08 -57.63
C TYR A 3 21.63 30.04 -56.51
N LEU A 4 22.61 29.16 -56.28
CA LEU A 4 22.79 28.23 -55.16
C LEU A 4 23.19 28.94 -53.82
N THR A 5 23.08 28.18 -52.73
CA THR A 5 23.91 28.17 -51.49
C THR A 5 23.47 29.03 -50.30
N ALA A 6 23.12 28.37 -49.18
CA ALA A 6 23.64 28.71 -47.84
C ALA A 6 23.32 27.60 -46.83
N LEU A 7 24.31 26.73 -46.60
CA LEU A 7 24.44 25.91 -45.40
C LEU A 7 24.99 26.76 -44.25
N SER A 8 24.74 26.29 -43.02
CA SER A 8 25.50 26.48 -41.78
C SER A 8 25.24 27.72 -40.90
N ARG A 9 24.59 27.48 -39.75
CA ARG A 9 25.12 27.67 -38.37
C ARG A 9 23.97 27.79 -37.37
N LEU A 10 23.57 26.68 -36.76
CA LEU A 10 23.06 26.72 -35.38
C LEU A 10 23.86 25.73 -34.54
N LYS A 11 24.58 26.30 -33.57
CA LYS A 11 25.31 25.58 -32.53
C LYS A 11 24.36 24.60 -31.84
N ALA A 12 24.82 23.38 -31.66
CA ALA A 12 24.28 22.45 -30.67
C ALA A 12 24.32 23.12 -29.28
N ALA A 13 23.17 23.55 -28.79
CA ALA A 13 22.99 23.86 -27.38
C ALA A 13 22.84 22.53 -26.65
N GLN A 14 23.86 22.16 -25.88
CA GLN A 14 23.78 21.09 -24.90
C GLN A 14 22.64 21.42 -23.91
N PRO A 15 21.68 20.52 -23.67
CA PRO A 15 20.66 20.76 -22.67
C PRO A 15 21.30 20.76 -21.28
N GLN A 16 21.22 21.90 -20.60
CA GLN A 16 21.60 22.00 -19.18
C GLN A 16 20.65 21.11 -18.37
N PRO A 17 21.16 20.26 -17.46
CA PRO A 17 20.31 19.42 -16.63
C PRO A 17 19.44 20.31 -15.74
N THR A 18 18.13 20.06 -15.78
CA THR A 18 17.17 20.71 -14.88
C THR A 18 17.43 20.24 -13.44
N LEU A 19 17.03 21.06 -12.46
CA LEU A 19 17.22 20.82 -11.02
C LEU A 19 16.75 19.42 -10.53
N PHE A 20 15.98 18.70 -11.33
CA PHE A 20 15.51 17.34 -11.07
C PHE A 20 16.61 16.28 -11.23
N GLU A 21 17.54 16.44 -12.18
CA GLU A 21 18.68 15.53 -12.42
C GLU A 21 19.76 15.64 -11.33
N THR A 22 19.94 16.83 -10.74
CA THR A 22 20.94 17.05 -9.68
C THR A 22 20.55 16.39 -8.35
N LEU A 23 19.25 16.25 -8.06
CA LEU A 23 18.78 15.63 -6.81
C LEU A 23 18.91 14.11 -6.79
N LEU A 24 18.86 13.45 -7.95
CA LEU A 24 19.06 11.99 -8.05
C LEU A 24 20.52 11.55 -7.83
N ARG A 25 21.51 12.44 -8.01
CA ARG A 25 22.93 12.09 -7.76
C ARG A 25 23.36 12.25 -6.30
N ILE A 26 22.61 12.98 -5.46
CA ILE A 26 23.00 13.25 -4.07
C ILE A 26 22.59 12.09 -3.13
N SER A 27 21.61 11.26 -3.50
CA SER A 27 21.12 10.18 -2.62
C SER A 27 21.97 8.91 -2.60
N SER A 28 22.98 8.76 -3.46
CA SER A 28 23.71 7.49 -3.64
C SER A 28 25.12 7.45 -3.05
N ARG A 29 25.49 8.38 -2.15
CA ARG A 29 26.88 8.49 -1.66
C ARG A 29 27.09 8.59 -0.15
N THR A 30 26.15 8.17 0.69
CA THR A 30 26.40 8.13 2.14
C THR A 30 25.75 6.92 2.78
N LEU A 31 26.52 5.83 2.92
CA LEU A 31 26.63 4.97 4.12
C LEU A 31 27.46 3.72 3.79
N LEU A 32 28.78 3.93 3.72
CA LEU A 32 29.77 2.92 4.08
C LEU A 32 30.77 3.64 4.99
N ILE A 33 31.04 3.10 6.18
CA ILE A 33 32.32 3.13 6.94
C ILE A 33 32.04 2.73 8.42
N ASN A 34 32.64 1.57 8.80
CA ASN A 34 33.35 1.17 10.04
C ASN A 34 32.77 1.48 11.45
N SER A 35 33.10 0.76 12.54
CA SER A 35 34.26 -0.08 12.85
C SER A 35 33.97 -1.03 14.03
N GLN A 36 34.71 -2.13 14.07
CA GLN A 36 34.86 -3.06 15.19
C GLN A 36 35.78 -2.53 16.32
N ARG A 37 35.70 -3.26 17.45
CA ARG A 37 36.66 -3.50 18.55
C ARG A 37 36.83 -2.45 19.66
N LEU A 38 36.74 -2.94 20.90
CA LEU A 38 37.90 -3.03 21.81
C LEU A 38 37.66 -4.10 22.91
N HIS A 39 38.68 -4.94 23.10
CA HIS A 39 38.87 -5.86 24.22
C HIS A 39 39.59 -5.15 25.38
N HIS A 40 39.65 -5.87 26.52
CA HIS A 40 40.71 -5.91 27.55
C HIS A 40 40.51 -5.12 28.86
N ILE A 41 40.43 -5.85 29.99
CA ILE A 41 41.38 -5.87 31.15
C ILE A 41 40.70 -6.36 32.46
N CYS A 42 41.20 -7.46 33.04
CA CYS A 42 41.09 -7.86 34.46
C CYS A 42 42.20 -7.14 35.27
N PRO A 43 42.24 -7.09 36.64
CA PRO A 43 42.64 -8.29 37.42
C PRO A 43 42.27 -8.37 38.94
N LEU A 44 42.41 -9.62 39.44
CA LEU A 44 42.97 -10.10 40.73
C LEU A 44 42.37 -9.72 42.11
N HIS A 45 42.18 -10.76 42.94
CA HIS A 45 42.56 -10.98 44.35
C HIS A 45 41.75 -12.21 44.86
N THR A 46 42.13 -13.12 45.76
CA THR A 46 43.37 -13.63 46.35
C THR A 46 43.01 -14.98 46.99
N THR A 47 43.92 -15.95 46.93
CA THR A 47 43.93 -17.25 47.63
C THR A 47 43.64 -17.13 49.14
N THR A 48 42.96 -18.10 49.77
CA THR A 48 43.40 -18.79 51.02
C THR A 48 42.35 -19.80 51.57
N SER A 49 42.87 -21.02 51.81
CA SER A 49 42.54 -22.04 52.82
C SER A 49 41.25 -22.87 52.79
N ARG A 50 41.47 -24.18 52.67
CA ARG A 50 40.61 -25.30 53.07
C ARG A 50 40.48 -25.37 54.59
N LEU A 51 39.27 -25.62 55.09
CA LEU A 51 39.06 -26.54 56.21
C LEU A 51 37.77 -27.35 56.00
N SER A 52 37.86 -28.60 56.43
CA SER A 52 36.96 -29.74 56.23
C SER A 52 35.73 -29.70 57.14
N ALA A 53 34.56 -30.13 56.65
CA ALA A 53 33.50 -30.76 57.46
C ALA A 53 32.48 -31.52 56.60
N SER A 54 32.54 -32.85 56.71
CA SER A 54 31.45 -33.85 56.75
C SER A 54 30.22 -33.73 55.82
N GLN A 55 30.15 -34.67 54.86
CA GLN A 55 28.95 -35.02 54.08
C GLN A 55 27.93 -35.81 54.92
N PRO A 56 26.61 -35.57 54.72
CA PRO A 56 25.57 -36.57 54.94
C PRO A 56 25.14 -37.26 53.63
N GLN A 57 24.80 -38.54 53.73
CA GLN A 57 24.35 -39.43 52.65
C GLN A 57 23.06 -38.97 51.93
N PRO A 58 22.84 -39.38 50.65
CA PRO A 58 21.64 -39.05 49.89
C PRO A 58 20.43 -39.93 50.27
N GLN A 59 19.25 -39.32 50.35
CA GLN A 59 17.96 -40.01 50.46
C GLN A 59 17.47 -40.50 49.08
N PRO A 60 16.64 -41.56 49.00
CA PRO A 60 16.20 -42.15 47.74
C PRO A 60 15.24 -41.24 46.97
N GLN A 61 15.46 -41.11 45.66
CA GLN A 61 14.56 -40.41 44.74
C GLN A 61 13.30 -41.24 44.47
N GLU A 62 12.13 -40.64 44.72
CA GLU A 62 10.83 -41.15 44.30
C GLU A 62 10.63 -40.82 42.81
N GLN A 63 10.51 -41.85 41.98
CA GLN A 63 10.35 -41.74 40.54
C GLN A 63 8.89 -41.45 40.18
N THR A 64 8.63 -40.28 39.59
CA THR A 64 7.35 -39.96 38.95
C THR A 64 7.24 -40.69 37.60
N PRO A 65 6.08 -41.29 37.25
CA PRO A 65 5.88 -41.95 35.95
C PRO A 65 5.93 -40.96 34.77
N PRO A 66 6.33 -41.41 33.57
CA PRO A 66 6.47 -40.53 32.41
C PRO A 66 5.11 -39.99 31.94
N GLU A 67 5.01 -38.66 31.90
CA GLU A 67 3.89 -37.91 31.35
C GLU A 67 3.78 -38.17 29.84
N GLN A 68 2.67 -38.77 29.43
CA GLN A 68 2.37 -39.05 28.03
C GLN A 68 2.07 -37.74 27.29
N GLN A 69 2.83 -37.45 26.23
CA GLN A 69 2.56 -36.34 25.32
C GLN A 69 1.20 -36.54 24.63
N PRO A 70 0.32 -35.53 24.59
CA PRO A 70 -0.92 -35.64 23.83
C PRO A 70 -0.63 -35.71 22.32
N PRO A 71 -1.51 -36.32 21.52
CA PRO A 71 -1.29 -36.55 20.09
C PRO A 71 -1.09 -35.23 19.34
N GLN A 72 -0.13 -35.22 18.43
CA GLN A 72 0.06 -34.13 17.47
C GLN A 72 -1.18 -34.04 16.58
N GLU A 73 -2.01 -33.03 16.84
CA GLU A 73 -3.10 -32.64 15.94
C GLU A 73 -2.46 -32.18 14.63
N GLU A 74 -2.70 -32.93 13.54
CA GLU A 74 -2.36 -32.50 12.19
C GLU A 74 -3.00 -31.13 11.94
N GLU A 75 -2.15 -30.11 11.82
CA GLU A 75 -2.52 -28.74 11.55
C GLU A 75 -3.19 -28.67 10.17
N GLN A 76 -4.52 -28.76 10.14
CA GLN A 76 -5.29 -28.57 8.92
C GLN A 76 -4.94 -27.20 8.35
N PRO A 77 -4.66 -27.10 7.03
CA PRO A 77 -4.34 -25.82 6.42
C PRO A 77 -5.47 -24.83 6.72
N PRO A 78 -5.15 -23.58 7.14
CA PRO A 78 -6.16 -22.63 7.57
C PRO A 78 -7.17 -22.43 6.44
N LYS A 79 -8.44 -22.75 6.70
CA LYS A 79 -9.54 -22.48 5.77
C LYS A 79 -9.47 -20.99 5.40
N PRO A 80 -9.42 -20.63 4.11
CA PRO A 80 -9.41 -19.23 3.71
C PRO A 80 -10.68 -18.57 4.24
N GLN A 81 -10.52 -17.69 5.23
CA GLN A 81 -11.66 -17.00 5.80
C GLN A 81 -12.26 -16.09 4.74
N LEU A 82 -13.55 -16.30 4.49
CA LEU A 82 -14.33 -15.52 3.54
C LEU A 82 -14.30 -14.05 3.97
N LEU A 83 -13.84 -13.16 3.10
CA LEU A 83 -13.91 -11.71 3.36
C LEU A 83 -15.38 -11.31 3.45
N ILE A 84 -15.81 -10.86 4.63
CA ILE A 84 -17.17 -10.38 4.85
C ILE A 84 -17.20 -8.90 4.46
N TYR A 85 -17.95 -8.58 3.42
CA TYR A 85 -18.22 -7.20 3.04
C TYR A 85 -19.47 -6.69 3.75
N PRO A 86 -19.45 -5.44 4.27
CA PRO A 86 -20.63 -4.87 4.91
C PRO A 86 -21.78 -4.80 3.91
N THR A 87 -22.92 -5.37 4.29
CA THR A 87 -24.13 -5.28 3.47
C THR A 87 -24.71 -3.88 3.66
N PRO A 88 -24.94 -3.10 2.59
CA PRO A 88 -25.56 -1.80 2.73
C PRO A 88 -27.00 -1.98 3.25
N LYS A 89 -27.42 -1.10 4.17
CA LYS A 89 -28.78 -1.13 4.78
C LYS A 89 -29.90 -1.10 3.74
N THR A 90 -29.63 -0.48 2.60
CA THR A 90 -30.48 -0.48 1.41
C THR A 90 -29.66 -0.99 0.24
N PRO A 91 -30.14 -2.00 -0.53
CA PRO A 91 -29.46 -2.46 -1.73
C PRO A 91 -29.21 -1.29 -2.67
N SER A 92 -27.94 -1.07 -3.05
CA SER A 92 -27.60 -0.09 -4.08
C SER A 92 -28.16 -0.60 -5.41
N SER A 93 -28.92 0.25 -6.13
CA SER A 93 -29.43 -0.11 -7.46
C SER A 93 -28.36 -0.08 -8.56
N HIS A 94 -27.12 0.26 -8.19
CA HIS A 94 -25.97 0.34 -9.09
C HIS A 94 -24.74 -0.31 -8.43
N HIS A 95 -23.90 -0.92 -9.26
CA HIS A 95 -22.72 -1.68 -8.84
C HIS A 95 -21.48 -1.39 -9.69
N ASP A 96 -21.63 -0.58 -10.74
CA ASP A 96 -20.57 -0.10 -11.62
C ASP A 96 -20.92 1.29 -12.16
N LEU A 97 -19.99 1.91 -12.91
CA LEU A 97 -20.21 3.24 -13.48
C LEU A 97 -21.41 3.27 -14.46
N PRO A 98 -21.56 2.33 -15.42
CA PRO A 98 -22.69 2.33 -16.35
C PRO A 98 -24.07 2.21 -15.66
N SER A 99 -24.20 1.33 -14.67
CA SER A 99 -25.46 1.18 -13.91
C SER A 99 -25.74 2.40 -13.04
N PHE A 100 -24.71 3.06 -12.50
CA PHE A 100 -24.86 4.32 -11.77
C PHE A 100 -25.34 5.46 -12.67
N LEU A 101 -24.76 5.61 -13.87
CA LEU A 101 -25.20 6.64 -14.82
C LEU A 101 -26.66 6.42 -15.25
N SER A 102 -27.04 5.17 -15.47
CA SER A 102 -28.42 4.78 -15.78
C SER A 102 -29.38 5.08 -14.61
N HIS A 103 -28.96 4.81 -13.37
CA HIS A 103 -29.70 5.21 -12.17
C HIS A 103 -29.86 6.73 -12.08
N ALA A 104 -28.78 7.48 -12.21
CA ALA A 104 -28.77 8.94 -12.11
C ALA A 104 -29.68 9.58 -13.17
N ALA A 105 -29.69 9.07 -14.39
CA ALA A 105 -30.61 9.50 -15.44
C ALA A 105 -32.07 9.20 -15.06
N ARG A 106 -32.38 7.99 -14.63
CA ARG A 106 -33.74 7.56 -14.25
C ARG A 106 -34.29 8.36 -13.07
N THR A 107 -33.47 8.70 -12.08
CA THR A 107 -33.90 9.45 -10.89
C THR A 107 -33.69 10.95 -11.03
N SER A 108 -33.23 11.44 -12.18
CA SER A 108 -32.89 12.84 -12.41
C SER A 108 -31.91 13.41 -11.37
N LEU A 109 -30.92 12.61 -10.95
CA LEU A 109 -29.89 13.04 -10.01
C LEU A 109 -29.03 14.15 -10.66
N PRO A 110 -28.93 15.36 -10.08
CA PRO A 110 -28.19 16.45 -10.72
C PRO A 110 -26.69 16.13 -10.85
N PRO A 111 -26.08 16.27 -12.05
CA PRO A 111 -24.66 15.99 -12.25
C PRO A 111 -23.70 16.84 -11.42
N LYS A 112 -24.17 18.01 -10.95
CA LYS A 112 -23.41 18.92 -10.08
C LYS A 112 -23.61 18.65 -8.59
N SER A 113 -24.47 17.70 -8.22
CA SER A 113 -24.67 17.34 -6.82
C SER A 113 -23.44 16.63 -6.25
N THR A 114 -23.20 16.81 -4.96
CA THR A 114 -22.10 16.16 -4.25
C THR A 114 -22.23 14.63 -4.29
N VAL A 115 -23.46 14.11 -4.22
CA VAL A 115 -23.75 12.67 -4.35
C VAL A 115 -23.34 12.16 -5.73
N TYR A 116 -23.74 12.86 -6.80
CA TYR A 116 -23.36 12.44 -8.16
C TYR A 116 -21.85 12.43 -8.34
N ILE A 117 -21.20 13.53 -7.98
CA ILE A 117 -19.76 13.70 -8.17
C ILE A 117 -18.96 12.69 -7.35
N GLY A 118 -19.33 12.48 -6.08
CA GLY A 118 -18.70 11.48 -5.21
C GLY A 118 -18.87 10.07 -5.75
N THR A 119 -20.11 9.66 -6.02
CA THR A 119 -20.41 8.29 -6.49
C THR A 119 -19.76 7.99 -7.84
N HIS A 120 -19.78 8.95 -8.77
CA HIS A 120 -19.09 8.82 -10.04
C HIS A 120 -17.59 8.63 -9.83
N TYR A 121 -16.97 9.46 -8.98
CA TYR A 121 -15.54 9.39 -8.72
C TYR A 121 -15.13 8.07 -8.05
N GLU A 122 -15.93 7.56 -7.11
CA GLU A 122 -15.70 6.26 -6.49
C GLU A 122 -15.66 5.13 -7.52
N TYR A 123 -16.58 5.13 -8.50
CA TYR A 123 -16.56 4.14 -9.58
C TYR A 123 -15.40 4.33 -10.56
N THR A 124 -15.02 5.58 -10.85
CA THR A 124 -13.80 5.86 -11.61
C THR A 124 -12.59 5.26 -10.92
N VAL A 125 -12.40 5.53 -9.62
CA VAL A 125 -11.28 5.00 -8.82
C VAL A 125 -11.29 3.47 -8.78
N LEU A 126 -12.46 2.85 -8.57
CA LEU A 126 -12.62 1.40 -8.58
C LEU A 126 -12.12 0.80 -9.90
N SER A 127 -12.55 1.35 -11.03
CA SER A 127 -12.12 0.92 -12.36
C SER A 127 -10.62 1.13 -12.57
N SER A 128 -10.10 2.32 -12.24
CA SER A 128 -8.70 2.67 -12.40
C SER A 128 -7.75 1.77 -11.61
N LEU A 129 -8.07 1.53 -10.33
CA LEU A 129 -7.23 0.68 -9.48
C LEU A 129 -7.29 -0.79 -9.90
N SER A 130 -8.35 -1.25 -10.56
CA SER A 130 -8.41 -2.65 -11.04
C SER A 130 -7.26 -3.00 -12.00
N THR A 131 -6.82 -2.04 -12.82
CA THR A 131 -5.66 -2.20 -13.73
C THR A 131 -4.33 -2.36 -13.00
N HIS A 132 -4.29 -2.08 -11.69
CA HIS A 132 -3.13 -2.18 -10.81
C HIS A 132 -3.21 -3.38 -9.85
N GLY A 133 -4.07 -4.37 -10.16
CA GLY A 133 -4.19 -5.61 -9.39
C GLY A 133 -5.14 -5.53 -8.20
N PHE A 134 -5.97 -4.48 -8.12
CA PHE A 134 -6.98 -4.35 -7.08
C PHE A 134 -8.29 -5.03 -7.49
N SER A 135 -8.95 -5.68 -6.53
CA SER A 135 -10.32 -6.15 -6.64
C SER A 135 -11.13 -5.46 -5.56
N LEU A 136 -11.85 -4.40 -5.92
CA LEU A 136 -12.57 -3.54 -4.98
C LEU A 136 -14.07 -3.59 -5.22
N CYS A 137 -14.83 -3.43 -4.15
CA CYS A 137 -16.25 -3.15 -4.19
C CYS A 137 -16.54 -1.82 -3.48
N ARG A 138 -17.54 -1.10 -3.98
CA ARG A 138 -18.05 0.11 -3.36
C ARG A 138 -18.87 -0.25 -2.12
N VAL A 139 -18.55 0.38 -0.99
CA VAL A 139 -19.30 0.26 0.27
C VAL A 139 -19.78 1.61 0.81
N GLY A 140 -19.34 2.71 0.19
CA GLY A 140 -19.67 4.07 0.60
C GLY A 140 -21.17 4.37 0.68
N GLY A 141 -21.58 5.07 1.73
CA GLY A 141 -22.97 5.36 2.07
C GLY A 141 -23.15 5.79 3.53
N ALA A 142 -24.40 5.92 3.98
CA ALA A 142 -24.65 6.32 5.37
C ALA A 142 -24.08 5.27 6.37
N SER A 143 -23.23 5.71 7.31
CA SER A 143 -22.57 4.90 8.36
C SER A 143 -21.32 4.10 7.93
N ASP A 144 -20.64 4.50 6.86
CA ASP A 144 -19.45 3.84 6.32
C ASP A 144 -18.12 4.19 7.03
N HIS A 145 -18.15 5.00 8.09
CA HIS A 145 -16.98 5.50 8.82
C HIS A 145 -15.93 6.19 7.91
N GLY A 146 -16.35 6.68 6.74
CA GLY A 146 -15.46 7.29 5.76
C GLY A 146 -14.68 6.30 4.89
N ILE A 147 -15.14 5.05 4.78
CA ILE A 147 -14.63 4.04 3.84
C ILE A 147 -15.55 4.00 2.62
N ASP A 148 -15.01 4.34 1.45
CA ASP A 148 -15.79 4.36 0.22
C ASP A 148 -15.69 3.03 -0.54
N LEU A 149 -14.49 2.44 -0.57
CA LEU A 149 -14.24 1.14 -1.21
C LEU A 149 -13.51 0.17 -0.26
N LEU A 150 -13.82 -1.11 -0.39
CA LEU A 150 -13.15 -2.22 0.30
C LEU A 150 -12.77 -3.29 -0.72
N GLY A 151 -11.66 -3.99 -0.48
CA GLY A 151 -11.30 -5.09 -1.35
C GLY A 151 -9.89 -5.61 -1.13
N THR A 152 -9.35 -6.26 -2.14
CA THR A 152 -8.00 -6.85 -2.06
C THR A 152 -7.08 -6.28 -3.12
N TRP A 153 -5.78 -6.39 -2.85
CA TRP A 153 -4.71 -6.02 -3.76
C TRP A 153 -3.77 -7.21 -3.94
N SER A 154 -3.81 -7.77 -5.13
CA SER A 154 -2.95 -8.88 -5.52
C SER A 154 -1.55 -8.37 -5.83
N LEU A 155 -0.58 -8.81 -5.03
CA LEU A 155 0.81 -8.42 -5.15
C LEU A 155 1.70 -9.66 -5.27
N PRO A 156 2.72 -9.65 -6.14
CA PRO A 156 3.63 -10.79 -6.27
C PRO A 156 4.51 -11.02 -5.04
N SER A 157 4.60 -10.04 -4.14
CA SER A 157 5.29 -10.16 -2.86
C SER A 157 4.54 -11.03 -1.84
N LEU A 158 3.25 -11.33 -2.06
CA LEU A 158 2.38 -11.95 -1.06
C LEU A 158 1.73 -13.23 -1.60
N ARG A 159 1.60 -14.24 -0.71
CA ARG A 159 0.85 -15.47 -1.02
C ARG A 159 -0.66 -15.25 -1.04
N HIS A 160 -1.14 -14.33 -0.21
CA HIS A 160 -2.54 -13.95 -0.11
C HIS A 160 -2.70 -12.47 -0.48
N PRO A 161 -3.77 -12.10 -1.20
CA PRO A 161 -4.04 -10.70 -1.52
C PRO A 161 -4.11 -9.82 -0.27
N LEU A 162 -3.49 -8.65 -0.33
CA LEU A 162 -3.49 -7.67 0.76
C LEU A 162 -4.88 -7.04 0.89
N ARG A 163 -5.42 -6.91 2.10
CA ARG A 163 -6.71 -6.22 2.28
C ARG A 163 -6.52 -4.72 2.17
N VAL A 164 -7.45 -4.04 1.53
CA VAL A 164 -7.37 -2.60 1.30
C VAL A 164 -8.67 -1.91 1.67
N VAL A 165 -8.53 -0.83 2.43
CA VAL A 165 -9.60 0.15 2.68
C VAL A 165 -9.29 1.42 1.91
N VAL A 166 -10.28 1.99 1.22
CA VAL A 166 -10.07 3.15 0.36
C VAL A 166 -11.06 4.26 0.72
N GLN A 167 -10.53 5.46 0.87
CA GLN A 167 -11.30 6.69 0.99
C GLN A 167 -11.07 7.56 -0.25
N CYS A 168 -12.14 7.99 -0.89
CA CYS A 168 -12.18 8.80 -2.10
C CYS A 168 -12.52 10.26 -1.75
N LYS A 169 -11.78 11.21 -2.33
CA LYS A 169 -12.00 12.64 -2.14
C LYS A 169 -12.13 13.36 -3.48
N ALA A 170 -13.33 13.36 -4.05
CA ALA A 170 -13.59 13.92 -5.37
C ALA A 170 -13.44 15.46 -5.43
N LEU A 171 -14.13 16.18 -4.54
CA LEU A 171 -14.31 17.64 -4.67
C LEU A 171 -13.27 18.49 -3.96
N ALA A 172 -12.57 17.92 -2.98
CA ALA A 172 -11.66 18.69 -2.12
C ALA A 172 -10.24 18.20 -2.29
N SER A 173 -9.29 19.13 -2.40
CA SER A 173 -7.88 18.78 -2.31
C SER A 173 -7.61 18.07 -0.98
N PRO A 174 -6.86 16.96 -0.99
CA PRO A 174 -6.56 16.21 0.22
C PRO A 174 -5.76 17.10 1.18
N ARG A 175 -6.14 17.06 2.46
CA ARG A 175 -5.48 17.83 3.53
C ARG A 175 -4.92 16.86 4.58
N PRO A 176 -4.00 17.31 5.46
CA PRO A 176 -3.60 16.51 6.62
C PRO A 176 -4.78 16.04 7.48
N ALA A 177 -5.90 16.78 7.49
CA ALA A 177 -7.14 16.35 8.13
C ALA A 177 -7.75 15.09 7.49
N SER A 178 -7.70 14.96 6.16
CA SER A 178 -8.18 13.77 5.45
C SER A 178 -7.38 12.52 5.83
N VAL A 179 -6.08 12.67 6.10
CA VAL A 179 -5.27 11.57 6.60
C VAL A 179 -5.75 11.12 7.99
N ARG A 180 -6.06 12.06 8.89
CA ARG A 180 -6.63 11.73 10.22
C ARG A 180 -8.03 11.13 10.14
N GLU A 181 -8.83 11.58 9.19
CA GLU A 181 -10.14 10.97 8.89
C GLU A 181 -9.95 9.49 8.48
N LEU A 182 -8.99 9.20 7.59
CA LEU A 182 -8.64 7.83 7.22
C LEU A 182 -8.08 7.01 8.40
N GLU A 183 -7.29 7.61 9.30
CA GLU A 183 -6.88 6.93 10.56
C GLU A 183 -8.08 6.52 11.41
N GLY A 184 -9.11 7.35 11.47
CA GLY A 184 -10.38 7.00 12.12
C GLY A 184 -11.11 5.85 11.43
N ALA A 185 -11.05 5.79 10.09
CA ALA A 185 -11.66 4.73 9.31
C ALA A 185 -11.04 3.35 9.60
N PHE A 186 -9.74 3.26 9.90
CA PHE A 186 -9.11 2.01 10.36
C PHE A 186 -9.73 1.47 11.66
N VAL A 187 -10.08 2.37 12.59
CA VAL A 187 -10.71 2.00 13.86
C VAL A 187 -12.17 1.57 13.64
N GLY A 188 -12.87 2.28 12.75
CA GLY A 188 -14.26 2.02 12.39
C GLY A 188 -14.47 0.91 11.36
N ALA A 189 -13.40 0.30 10.83
CA ALA A 189 -13.50 -0.70 9.78
C ALA A 189 -14.35 -1.91 10.23
N PRO A 190 -15.08 -2.56 9.31
CA PRO A 190 -15.85 -3.75 9.63
C PRO A 190 -14.96 -4.93 10.05
N THR A 191 -15.53 -5.93 10.73
CA THR A 191 -14.83 -7.17 11.10
C THR A 191 -14.23 -7.83 9.86
N GLY A 192 -13.00 -8.33 9.94
CA GLY A 192 -12.25 -8.83 8.78
C GLY A 192 -11.45 -7.74 8.06
N TRP A 193 -11.65 -6.47 8.38
CA TRP A 193 -10.97 -5.33 7.76
C TRP A 193 -10.15 -4.52 8.76
N ARG A 194 -9.99 -5.03 9.98
CA ARG A 194 -9.18 -4.42 11.04
C ARG A 194 -7.81 -5.04 11.07
N ARG A 195 -6.82 -4.21 11.37
CA ARG A 195 -5.45 -4.66 11.62
C ARG A 195 -5.41 -5.50 12.91
N GLY A 196 -4.67 -6.60 12.88
CA GLY A 196 -4.33 -7.35 14.09
C GLY A 196 -5.42 -8.32 14.57
N GLU A 197 -6.34 -8.75 13.71
CA GLU A 197 -7.31 -9.80 14.03
C GLU A 197 -6.70 -11.20 14.15
N GLY A 198 -5.36 -11.32 14.22
CA GLY A 198 -4.65 -12.57 14.52
C GLY A 198 -4.72 -13.63 13.40
N LEU A 199 -5.23 -13.25 12.23
CA LEU A 199 -5.41 -14.14 11.10
C LEU A 199 -4.25 -14.00 10.13
N GLU A 200 -3.70 -15.12 9.69
CA GLU A 200 -2.69 -15.12 8.64
C GLU A 200 -3.25 -14.45 7.38
N GLY A 201 -2.48 -13.53 6.78
CA GLY A 201 -2.93 -12.75 5.62
C GLY A 201 -4.01 -11.69 5.90
N SER A 202 -4.18 -11.27 7.16
CA SER A 202 -5.13 -10.19 7.54
C SER A 202 -4.56 -8.79 7.53
N ASN A 203 -3.40 -8.59 6.92
CA ASN A 203 -2.78 -7.27 6.82
C ASN A 203 -3.70 -6.33 6.01
N VAL A 204 -3.82 -5.09 6.49
CA VAL A 204 -4.69 -4.08 5.90
C VAL A 204 -3.89 -2.82 5.60
N VAL A 205 -4.04 -2.31 4.37
CA VAL A 205 -3.52 -0.99 3.97
C VAL A 205 -4.66 -0.04 3.64
N GLY A 206 -4.52 1.22 4.02
CA GLY A 206 -5.47 2.28 3.77
C GLY A 206 -5.00 3.20 2.66
N LEU A 207 -5.85 3.53 1.71
CA LEU A 207 -5.53 4.45 0.62
C LEU A 207 -6.44 5.67 0.65
N LEU A 208 -5.83 6.85 0.68
CA LEU A 208 -6.51 8.11 0.38
C LEU A 208 -6.37 8.40 -1.11
N VAL A 209 -7.48 8.52 -1.83
CA VAL A 209 -7.50 8.75 -3.27
C VAL A 209 -8.14 10.11 -3.59
N ALA A 210 -7.47 10.93 -4.39
CA ALA A 210 -7.98 12.23 -4.81
C ALA A 210 -7.57 12.59 -6.26
N PRO A 211 -8.27 13.51 -6.94
CA PRO A 211 -7.92 13.88 -8.32
C PRO A 211 -6.53 14.50 -8.44
N GLY A 212 -6.23 15.46 -7.57
CA GLY A 212 -4.95 16.17 -7.59
C GLY A 212 -3.79 15.43 -6.92
N PRO A 213 -2.55 15.88 -7.13
CA PRO A 213 -1.37 15.32 -6.46
C PRO A 213 -1.41 15.62 -4.95
N SER A 214 -0.70 14.80 -4.18
CA SER A 214 -0.52 15.06 -2.75
C SER A 214 0.22 16.38 -2.51
N THR A 215 -0.22 17.13 -1.50
CA THR A 215 0.55 18.26 -0.97
C THR A 215 1.66 17.75 -0.05
N LYS A 216 2.67 18.59 0.22
CA LYS A 216 3.72 18.26 1.22
C LYS A 216 3.09 17.88 2.58
N GLY A 217 2.09 18.63 3.03
CA GLY A 217 1.41 18.36 4.30
C GLY A 217 0.74 16.98 4.34
N VAL A 218 0.12 16.55 3.22
CA VAL A 218 -0.47 15.20 3.11
C VAL A 218 0.62 14.12 3.16
N ARG A 219 1.71 14.28 2.39
CA ARG A 219 2.83 13.33 2.41
C ARG A 219 3.45 13.20 3.80
N ASP A 220 3.67 14.33 4.46
CA ASP A 220 4.22 14.37 5.81
C ASP A 220 3.29 13.70 6.83
N ALA A 221 1.97 13.88 6.69
CA ALA A 221 0.99 13.23 7.56
C ALA A 221 0.96 11.71 7.35
N ILE A 222 0.95 11.25 6.10
CA ILE A 222 1.03 9.82 5.74
C ILE A 222 2.31 9.19 6.30
N GLY A 223 3.45 9.86 6.10
CA GLY A 223 4.75 9.36 6.56
C GLY A 223 4.87 9.23 8.08
N ARG A 224 4.20 10.11 8.85
CA ARG A 224 4.18 10.05 10.32
C ARG A 224 3.14 9.11 10.90
N SER A 225 2.12 8.75 10.13
CA SER A 225 1.07 7.86 10.63
C SER A 225 1.64 6.51 11.02
N ARG A 226 1.14 5.95 12.12
CA ARG A 226 1.46 4.57 12.54
C ARG A 226 0.62 3.54 11.78
N TRP A 227 -0.45 3.98 11.12
CA TRP A 227 -1.30 3.10 10.32
C TRP A 227 -0.65 2.81 8.96
N PRO A 228 -0.79 1.59 8.42
CA PRO A 228 -0.25 1.24 7.11
C PRO A 228 -1.04 1.93 6.00
N MET A 229 -0.49 2.99 5.40
CA MET A 229 -1.29 3.79 4.47
C MET A 229 -0.52 4.36 3.29
N GLY A 230 -1.28 4.76 2.28
CA GLY A 230 -0.78 5.43 1.10
C GLY A 230 -1.75 6.46 0.54
N PHE A 231 -1.29 7.13 -0.52
CA PHE A 231 -2.05 8.09 -1.28
C PHE A 231 -1.95 7.81 -2.76
N VAL A 232 -3.08 7.96 -3.45
CA VAL A 232 -3.17 7.82 -4.90
C VAL A 232 -3.76 9.09 -5.49
N SER A 233 -3.07 9.66 -6.49
CA SER A 233 -3.69 10.65 -7.37
C SER A 233 -4.30 9.91 -8.55
N CYS A 234 -5.63 10.00 -8.68
CA CYS A 234 -6.40 9.38 -9.75
C CYS A 234 -7.29 10.44 -10.38
N ASP A 235 -7.00 10.79 -11.62
CA ASP A 235 -7.72 11.83 -12.36
C ASP A 235 -9.22 11.53 -12.42
N GLN A 236 -10.05 12.55 -12.23
CA GLN A 236 -11.50 12.38 -12.09
C GLN A 236 -12.19 12.07 -13.41
N GLU A 237 -11.69 12.60 -14.52
CA GLU A 237 -12.31 12.48 -15.84
C GLU A 237 -11.79 11.27 -16.60
N THR A 238 -10.47 11.12 -16.65
CA THR A 238 -9.78 10.07 -17.40
C THR A 238 -9.57 8.79 -16.62
N GLY A 239 -9.65 8.86 -15.28
CA GLY A 239 -9.27 7.74 -14.41
C GLY A 239 -7.77 7.44 -14.40
N ALA A 240 -6.93 8.30 -14.99
CA ALA A 240 -5.49 8.05 -15.03
C ALA A 240 -4.88 8.15 -13.63
N VAL A 241 -4.16 7.10 -13.21
CA VAL A 241 -3.38 7.11 -11.97
C VAL A 241 -2.06 7.84 -12.23
N ARG A 242 -1.79 8.92 -11.48
CA ARG A 242 -0.65 9.82 -11.69
C ARG A 242 0.38 9.83 -10.57
N GLN A 243 -0.03 9.43 -9.38
CA GLN A 243 0.85 9.33 -8.22
C GLN A 243 0.40 8.16 -7.36
N PHE A 244 1.36 7.42 -6.83
CA PHE A 244 1.13 6.39 -5.83
C PHE A 244 2.26 6.46 -4.81
N ILE A 245 1.93 6.69 -3.54
CA ILE A 245 2.90 6.76 -2.44
C ILE A 245 2.38 5.99 -1.23
N TRP A 246 3.27 5.51 -0.37
CA TRP A 246 2.92 4.84 0.88
C TRP A 246 3.99 5.03 1.95
N ASN A 247 3.62 4.79 3.21
CA ASN A 247 4.52 4.93 4.35
C ASN A 247 5.24 3.62 4.70
N GLN A 248 6.19 3.69 5.65
CA GLN A 248 6.96 2.53 6.10
C GLN A 248 6.11 1.48 6.82
N ALA A 249 4.98 1.87 7.41
CA ALA A 249 4.05 0.90 7.98
C ALA A 249 3.44 0.02 6.87
N ALA A 250 3.03 0.59 5.74
CA ALA A 250 2.52 -0.17 4.60
C ALA A 250 3.58 -1.11 3.98
N VAL A 251 4.86 -0.70 3.97
CA VAL A 251 5.98 -1.58 3.55
C VAL A 251 6.01 -2.84 4.40
N ARG A 252 5.95 -2.71 5.73
CA ARG A 252 5.97 -3.85 6.67
C ARG A 252 4.75 -4.77 6.57
N GLU A 253 3.62 -4.24 6.12
CA GLU A 253 2.39 -5.03 5.96
C GLU A 253 2.31 -5.81 4.64
N GLY A 254 3.21 -5.54 3.69
CA GLY A 254 3.29 -6.34 2.46
C GLY A 254 3.75 -5.61 1.19
N LEU A 255 4.03 -4.30 1.30
CA LEU A 255 4.54 -3.52 0.16
C LEU A 255 6.08 -3.57 0.01
N GLU A 256 6.76 -4.48 0.70
CA GLU A 256 8.21 -4.66 0.54
C GLU A 256 8.59 -5.03 -0.91
N GLY A 257 9.54 -4.27 -1.46
CA GLY A 257 9.97 -4.42 -2.84
C GLY A 257 8.96 -3.93 -3.88
N VAL A 258 7.76 -3.51 -3.49
CA VAL A 258 6.83 -2.81 -4.38
C VAL A 258 7.38 -1.41 -4.65
N GLY A 259 7.23 -0.93 -5.88
CA GLY A 259 7.68 0.39 -6.30
C GLY A 259 6.76 0.97 -7.36
N VAL A 260 7.10 2.17 -7.82
CA VAL A 260 6.37 2.90 -8.85
C VAL A 260 7.34 3.29 -9.96
N ALA A 261 6.92 3.12 -11.20
CA ALA A 261 7.64 3.60 -12.37
C ALA A 261 6.66 4.24 -13.36
N PHE A 262 7.18 4.96 -14.36
CA PHE A 262 6.41 5.46 -15.48
C PHE A 262 6.79 4.69 -16.74
N ARG A 263 5.78 4.21 -17.47
CA ARG A 263 5.93 3.59 -18.78
C ARG A 263 5.48 4.58 -19.85
N HIS A 264 6.36 4.86 -20.79
CA HIS A 264 6.00 5.59 -22.01
C HIS A 264 5.39 4.59 -22.98
N ASP A 265 4.30 4.97 -23.65
CA ASP A 265 3.85 4.20 -24.79
C ASP A 265 4.72 4.53 -26.02
N GLU A 266 4.81 3.60 -26.97
CA GLU A 266 5.57 3.79 -28.21
C GLU A 266 4.88 4.78 -29.16
N SER A 267 3.62 5.12 -28.88
CA SER A 267 2.80 6.06 -29.65
C SER A 267 3.02 7.52 -29.26
N GLY A 268 3.90 7.81 -28.29
CA GLY A 268 4.23 9.16 -27.83
C GLY A 268 3.18 9.78 -26.90
N GLY A 269 2.29 8.99 -26.33
CA GLY A 269 1.30 9.41 -25.35
C GLY A 269 1.86 9.69 -23.96
N GLU A 270 1.00 10.21 -23.10
CA GLU A 270 1.35 10.57 -21.72
C GLU A 270 1.87 9.36 -20.93
N PRO A 271 2.97 9.50 -20.18
CA PRO A 271 3.52 8.41 -19.38
C PRO A 271 2.48 7.85 -18.40
N ARG A 272 2.34 6.52 -18.37
CA ARG A 272 1.42 5.82 -17.48
C ARG A 272 2.17 5.31 -16.25
N LEU A 273 1.61 5.57 -15.07
CA LEU A 273 2.12 5.00 -13.84
C LEU A 273 1.93 3.48 -13.88
N VAL A 274 2.97 2.73 -13.52
CA VAL A 274 2.93 1.28 -13.35
C VAL A 274 3.54 0.91 -12.01
N LEU A 275 3.00 -0.13 -11.38
CA LEU A 275 3.60 -0.72 -10.20
C LEU A 275 4.74 -1.65 -10.59
N THR A 276 5.77 -1.70 -9.75
CA THR A 276 6.92 -2.60 -9.92
C THR A 276 7.08 -3.47 -8.69
N TRP A 277 7.69 -4.63 -8.86
CA TRP A 277 8.17 -5.50 -7.80
C TRP A 277 9.64 -5.81 -8.03
N LYS A 278 10.48 -5.48 -7.05
CA LYS A 278 11.95 -5.56 -7.12
C LYS A 278 12.49 -4.91 -8.41
N GLY A 279 11.92 -3.75 -8.75
CA GLY A 279 12.28 -2.95 -9.95
C GLY A 279 11.71 -3.46 -11.27
N ARG A 280 11.02 -4.60 -11.30
CA ARG A 280 10.38 -5.13 -12.52
C ARG A 280 8.90 -4.78 -12.55
N PRO A 281 8.32 -4.35 -13.69
CA PRO A 281 6.89 -4.09 -13.76
C PRO A 281 6.07 -5.30 -13.30
N ILE A 282 5.09 -5.07 -12.43
CA ILE A 282 4.06 -6.06 -12.14
C ILE A 282 3.20 -6.14 -13.40
N ALA A 283 3.05 -7.33 -13.96
CA ALA A 283 2.18 -7.52 -15.12
C ALA A 283 0.78 -7.04 -14.72
N GLY A 284 0.31 -5.96 -15.36
CA GLY A 284 -1.07 -5.54 -15.22
C GLY A 284 -1.95 -6.67 -15.72
N VAL A 285 -3.05 -6.95 -15.01
CA VAL A 285 -4.15 -7.77 -15.56
C VAL A 285 -4.87 -6.93 -16.62
N GLY A 286 -4.15 -6.57 -17.68
CA GLY A 286 -4.73 -6.04 -18.90
C GLY A 286 -4.99 -7.25 -19.79
N LYS A 287 -6.26 -7.61 -19.97
CA LYS A 287 -6.66 -8.59 -20.99
C LYS A 287 -5.95 -8.28 -22.31
N GLY A 288 -5.41 -9.33 -22.92
CA GLY A 288 -4.98 -9.33 -24.32
C GLY A 288 -6.17 -9.31 -25.28
N GLU A 289 -5.81 -9.49 -26.55
CA GLU A 289 -6.66 -9.58 -27.76
C GLU A 289 -6.88 -8.25 -28.49
N ALA A 290 -5.80 -7.75 -29.10
CA ALA A 290 -5.88 -7.28 -30.48
C ALA A 290 -5.54 -8.49 -31.36
N GLY A 291 -6.57 -9.14 -31.88
CA GLY A 291 -6.47 -10.27 -32.78
C GLY A 291 -7.83 -10.52 -33.41
N GLU A 292 -8.18 -9.72 -34.41
CA GLU A 292 -8.32 -10.15 -35.82
C GLU A 292 -8.47 -8.91 -36.70
#